data_AF-A0A355F4P0-F1
#
_entry.id   AF-A0A355F4P0-F1
#
_cell.length_a   1.000
_cell.length_b   1.000
_cell.length_c   1.000
_cell.angle_alpha   90.00
_cell.angle_beta   90.00
_cell.angle_gamma   90.00
#
_symmetry.space_group_name_H-M   'P 1'
#
loop_
_entity.id
_entity.type
_entity.pdbx_description
1 polymer ?
#
loop_
_entity_poly.entity_id
_entity_poly.type
_entity_poly.pdbx_seq_one_letter_code
_entity_poly.pdbx_strand_id
1 'polypeptide(L)' 'MQTKLTLRIDDGLIDRAKSHARKSGKSVSQLVADYLALLPESTRRQPRPLTPVVASLRGVLAGSGLDEEDYRRYLEDKHL' A
#
# COMPACT_ATOMS: atom_id res chain seq x y z
N MET A 1 -1.91 7.14 -21.63
CA MET A 1 -1.01 6.43 -22.57
C MET A 1 -1.39 4.96 -22.57
N GLN A 2 -1.42 4.30 -23.73
CA GLN A 2 -1.64 2.85 -23.80
C GLN A 2 -0.29 2.15 -24.00
N THR A 3 0.11 1.33 -23.04
CA THR A 3 1.37 0.57 -23.08
C THR A 3 1.08 -0.92 -23.30
N LYS A 4 1.89 -1.58 -24.14
CA LYS A 4 1.75 -3.01 -24.42
C LYS A 4 2.56 -3.82 -23.40
N LEU A 5 1.90 -4.73 -22.71
CA LEU A 5 2.53 -5.74 -21.83
C LEU A 5 2.59 -7.08 -22.57
N THR A 6 3.78 -7.68 -22.64
CA THR A 6 3.98 -9.02 -23.21
C THR A 6 4.34 -9.97 -22.07
N LEU A 7 3.56 -11.04 -21.90
CA LEU A 7 3.76 -12.03 -20.84
C LEU A 7 4.29 -13.34 -21.45
N ARG A 8 5.23 -13.99 -20.78
CA ARG A 8 5.63 -15.38 -21.07
C ARG A 8 4.76 -16.30 -20.22
N ILE A 9 3.98 -17.13 -20.88
CA ILE A 9 3.00 -18.02 -20.26
C ILE A 9 2.93 -19.31 -21.05
N ASP A 10 2.62 -20.41 -20.37
CA ASP A 10 2.47 -21.72 -20.98
C ASP A 10 1.28 -21.76 -21.97
N ASP A 11 1.45 -22.48 -23.07
CA ASP A 11 0.45 -22.55 -24.15
C ASP A 11 -0.89 -23.11 -23.64
N GLY A 12 -0.87 -24.12 -22.76
CA GLY A 12 -2.09 -24.68 -22.17
C GLY A 12 -2.82 -23.71 -21.26
N LEU A 13 -2.11 -22.74 -20.67
CA LEU A 13 -2.72 -21.66 -19.91
C LEU A 13 -3.35 -20.60 -20.85
N ILE A 14 -2.71 -20.30 -21.98
CA ILE A 14 -3.24 -19.38 -22.99
C ILE A 14 -4.58 -19.89 -23.54
N ASP A 15 -4.68 -21.19 -23.82
CA ASP A 15 -5.91 -21.77 -24.37
C ASP A 15 -7.06 -21.76 -23.36
N ARG A 16 -6.78 -22.06 -22.09
CA ARG A 16 -7.78 -21.92 -21.01
C ARG A 16 -8.25 -20.48 -20.87
N ALA A 17 -7.33 -19.52 -20.92
CA ALA A 17 -7.67 -18.10 -20.85
C ALA A 17 -8.54 -17.67 -22.03
N LYS A 18 -8.21 -18.07 -23.27
CA LYS A 18 -9.02 -17.77 -24.46
C LYS A 18 -10.41 -18.38 -24.38
N SER A 19 -10.53 -19.63 -23.92
CA SER A 19 -11.81 -20.31 -23.74
C SER A 19 -12.70 -19.57 -22.72
N HIS A 20 -12.14 -19.18 -21.58
CA HIS A 20 -12.85 -18.38 -20.59
C HIS A 20 -13.27 -17.01 -21.13
N ALA A 21 -12.34 -16.31 -21.81
CA ALA A 21 -12.58 -14.99 -22.37
C ALA A 21 -13.74 -14.99 -23.38
N ARG A 22 -13.80 -16.01 -24.25
CA ARG A 22 -14.92 -16.19 -25.19
C ARG A 22 -16.26 -16.37 -24.48
N LYS A 23 -16.30 -17.18 -23.42
CA LYS A 23 -17.52 -17.39 -22.62
C LYS A 23 -17.98 -16.12 -21.92
N SER A 24 -17.05 -15.28 -21.50
CA SER A 24 -17.34 -14.00 -20.84
C SER A 24 -17.49 -12.81 -21.81
N GLY A 25 -17.39 -13.03 -23.13
CA GLY A 25 -17.45 -11.95 -24.14
C GLY A 25 -16.30 -10.94 -24.07
N LYS A 26 -15.15 -11.33 -23.51
CA LYS A 26 -13.97 -10.46 -23.30
C LYS A 26 -12.77 -10.97 -24.11
N SER A 27 -11.78 -10.11 -24.32
CA SER A 27 -10.45 -10.53 -24.78
C SER A 27 -9.60 -10.98 -23.59
N VAL A 28 -8.58 -11.81 -23.84
CA VAL A 28 -7.60 -12.18 -22.80
C VAL A 28 -6.92 -10.94 -22.23
N SER A 29 -6.59 -9.97 -23.09
CA SER A 29 -6.02 -8.68 -22.67
C SER A 29 -6.94 -7.93 -21.72
N GLN A 30 -8.26 -7.93 -21.96
CA GLN A 30 -9.23 -7.30 -21.06
C GLN A 30 -9.31 -8.02 -19.71
N LEU A 31 -9.31 -9.36 -19.71
CA LEU A 31 -9.28 -10.13 -18.46
C LEU A 31 -8.06 -9.80 -17.60
N VAL A 32 -6.89 -9.71 -18.23
CA VAL A 32 -5.65 -9.36 -17.54
C VAL A 32 -5.70 -7.92 -17.04
N ALA A 33 -6.19 -6.97 -17.86
CA ALA A 33 -6.35 -5.58 -17.45
C ALA A 33 -7.30 -5.44 -16.25
N ASP A 34 -8.45 -6.11 -16.28
CA ASP A 34 -9.42 -6.12 -15.19
C ASP A 34 -8.80 -6.68 -13.90
N TYR A 35 -8.02 -7.77 -14.00
CA TYR A 35 -7.33 -8.34 -12.85
C TYR A 35 -6.25 -7.40 -12.29
N LEU A 36 -5.42 -6.80 -13.15
CA LEU A 36 -4.38 -5.87 -12.75
C LEU A 36 -4.97 -4.60 -12.12
N ALA A 37 -6.17 -4.18 -12.50
CA ALA A 37 -6.87 -3.05 -11.90
C ALA A 37 -7.30 -3.29 -10.44
N LEU A 38 -7.37 -4.56 -9.99
CA LEU A 38 -7.63 -4.91 -8.60
C LEU A 38 -6.39 -4.80 -7.71
N LEU A 39 -5.20 -4.69 -8.30
CA LEU A 39 -3.99 -4.53 -7.51
C LEU A 39 -4.09 -3.23 -6.72
N PRO A 40 -3.81 -3.27 -5.40
CA PRO A 40 -3.82 -2.06 -4.62
C PRO A 40 -2.82 -1.10 -5.26
N GLU A 41 -3.22 0.16 -5.42
CA GLU A 41 -2.21 1.17 -5.72
C GLU A 41 -1.15 1.05 -4.63
N SER A 42 0.10 0.87 -5.04
CA SER A 42 1.23 1.18 -4.19
C SER A 42 1.31 2.69 -4.00
N THR A 43 0.19 3.34 -3.63
CA THR A 43 0.28 4.52 -2.81
C THR A 43 0.99 4.02 -1.57
N ARG A 44 2.31 4.31 -1.51
CA ARG A 44 3.00 4.61 -0.25
C ARG A 44 1.90 5.11 0.66
N ARG A 45 1.47 4.31 1.66
CA ARG A 45 0.40 4.70 2.58
C ARG A 45 0.68 6.15 2.87
N GLN A 46 -0.11 7.08 2.31
CA GLN A 46 0.11 8.47 2.66
C GLN A 46 -0.11 8.43 4.16
N PRO A 47 0.91 8.80 4.97
CA PRO A 47 0.75 8.76 6.41
C PRO A 47 -0.55 9.51 6.65
N ARG A 48 -1.52 8.83 7.30
CA ARG A 48 -2.82 9.45 7.57
C ARG A 48 -2.51 10.83 8.14
N PRO A 49 -3.14 11.89 7.64
CA PRO A 49 -2.87 13.23 8.15
C PRO A 49 -3.01 13.19 9.66
N LEU A 50 -2.00 13.70 10.37
CA LEU A 50 -2.02 13.76 11.82
C LEU A 50 -3.25 14.57 12.23
N THR A 51 -3.88 14.19 13.35
CA THR A 51 -4.92 15.02 13.94
C THR A 51 -4.32 16.38 14.30
N PRO A 52 -5.09 17.48 14.30
CA PRO A 52 -4.55 18.84 14.51
C PRO A 52 -3.68 18.96 15.77
N VAL A 53 -4.08 18.31 16.86
CA VAL A 53 -3.34 18.30 18.13
C VAL A 53 -2.02 17.54 18.02
N VAL A 54 -2.01 16.38 17.36
CA VAL A 54 -0.77 15.61 17.18
C VAL A 54 0.18 16.34 16.23
N ALA A 55 -0.36 17.01 15.20
CA ALA A 55 0.42 17.85 14.29
C ALA A 55 1.07 19.02 15.02
N SER A 56 0.37 19.69 15.95
CA SER A 56 0.92 20.82 16.72
C SER A 56 1.96 20.41 17.75
N LEU A 57 1.88 19.19 18.29
CA LEU A 57 2.83 18.67 19.29
C LEU A 57 4.06 18.00 18.66
N ARG A 58 3.96 17.54 17.41
CA ARG A 58 5.05 16.85 16.73
C ARG A 58 6.26 17.77 16.59
N GLY A 59 7.37 17.37 17.20
CA GLY A 59 8.65 18.07 17.11
C GLY A 59 8.88 19.15 18.16
N VAL A 60 7.95 19.38 19.09
CA VAL A 60 8.10 20.36 20.18
C VAL A 60 9.32 20.08 21.07
N LEU A 61 9.72 18.81 21.20
CA LEU A 61 10.90 18.38 21.96
C LEU A 61 12.16 18.20 21.10
N ALA A 62 12.15 18.62 19.83
CA ALA A 62 13.32 18.51 18.97
C ALA A 62 14.49 19.33 19.54
N GLY A 63 15.64 18.68 19.73
CA GLY A 63 16.83 19.33 20.30
C GLY A 63 16.79 19.53 21.82
N SER A 64 15.79 18.99 22.51
CA SER A 64 15.71 19.05 23.98
C SER A 64 16.75 18.16 24.68
N GLY A 65 17.38 17.24 23.96
CA GLY A 65 18.26 16.23 24.54
C GLY A 65 17.54 15.13 25.31
N LEU A 66 16.20 15.21 25.40
CA LEU A 66 15.36 14.20 26.03
C LEU A 66 15.13 13.03 25.09
N ASP A 67 15.12 11.83 25.67
CA ASP A 67 14.82 10.59 24.95
C ASP A 67 13.65 9.82 25.59
N GLU A 68 13.41 8.61 25.08
CA GLU A 68 12.34 7.76 25.60
C GLU A 68 12.62 7.24 27.01
N GLU A 69 13.88 7.14 27.43
CA GLU A 69 14.27 6.67 28.76
C GLU A 69 13.93 7.71 29.83
N ASP A 70 14.13 9.00 29.52
CA ASP A 70 13.69 10.10 30.38
C ASP A 70 12.18 10.04 30.66
N TYR A 71 11.39 9.74 29.63
CA TYR A 71 9.95 9.60 29.78
C TYR A 71 9.57 8.38 30.63
N ARG A 72 10.24 7.24 30.42
CA ARG A 72 10.00 6.03 31.24
C ARG A 72 10.33 6.28 32.71
N ARG A 73 11.48 6.88 33.01
CA ARG A 73 11.89 7.26 34.37
C ARG A 73 10.90 8.21 35.03
N TYR A 74 10.41 9.22 34.30
CA TYR A 74 9.36 10.11 34.82
C TYR A 74 8.07 9.34 35.19
N LEU A 75 7.66 8.37 34.37
CA LEU A 75 6.47 7.57 34.65
C LEU A 75 6.66 6.67 35.87
N GLU A 76 7.85 6.11 36.07
CA GLU A 76 8.19 5.33 37.27
C GLU A 76 8.05 6.20 38.53
N ASP A 77 8.75 7.35 38.60
CA ASP A 77 8.69 8.29 39.73
C ASP A 77 7.29 8.85 40.00
N LYS A 78 6.44 8.93 38.97
CA LYS A 78 5.07 9.45 39.11
C LYS A 78 4.11 8.43 39.71
N HIS A 79 4.38 7.14 39.50
CA HIS A 79 3.44 6.05 39.80
C HIS A 79 3.93 5.08 40.87
N LEU A 80 5.22 5.12 41.24
CA LEU A 80 5.81 4.46 42.41
C LEU A 80 6.12 5.48 43.51
#